data_AF-A0A523IBT8-F1
#
_entry.id   AF-A0A523IBT8-F1
#
_cell.length_a   1.000
_cell.length_b   1.000
_cell.length_c   1.000
_cell.angle_alpha   90.00
_cell.angle_beta   90.00
_cell.angle_gamma   90.00
#
_symmetry.space_group_name_H-M   'P 1'
#
loop_
_entity.id
_entity.type
_entity.pdbx_description
1 polymer ?
#
loop_
_entity_poly.entity_id
_entity_poly.type
_entity_poly.pdbx_seq_one_letter_code
_entity_poly.pdbx_strand_id
1 'polypeptide(L)'
;QSHIMVLDGLLPDFALDSAVEMFSNQNYKLLLTTGGALPTGSYLSNYKISAEAMENTLKKMGFDSLQIVSVPGINSLQNRTYSSAQALKKWLVISTTTIRKINLISMGCHARRGRLLFQKGLGDDFEVGIIAIPDQSYKPDKWWQSSRGVRVVMCETIAYLYVRLFFQP
;
A
#
# COMPACT_ATOMS: atom_id res chain seq x y z
N GLN A 1 13.63 -3.56 13.41
CA GLN A 1 12.43 -2.75 13.13
C GLN A 1 12.66 -2.00 11.83
N SER A 2 11.66 -1.82 10.96
CA SER A 2 11.82 -1.04 9.73
C SER A 2 11.71 0.46 10.03
N HIS A 3 12.51 1.28 9.35
CA HIS A 3 12.41 2.74 9.43
C HIS A 3 11.53 3.35 8.32
N ILE A 4 11.03 2.52 7.38
CA ILE A 4 10.24 2.98 6.23
C ILE A 4 8.84 2.35 6.30
N MET A 5 7.84 3.22 6.34
CA MET A 5 6.44 2.85 6.17
C MET A 5 6.06 3.05 4.71
N VAL A 6 5.37 2.09 4.11
CA VAL A 6 4.85 2.19 2.74
C VAL A 6 3.34 2.07 2.77
N LEU A 7 2.64 3.06 2.21
CA LEU A 7 1.20 3.00 1.98
C LEU A 7 0.96 2.73 0.48
N ASP A 8 0.32 1.62 0.14
CA ASP A 8 0.01 1.29 -1.26
C ASP A 8 -1.47 1.53 -1.61
N GLY A 9 -1.68 2.22 -2.73
CA GLY A 9 -2.99 2.50 -3.29
C GLY A 9 -3.57 3.84 -2.83
N LEU A 10 -4.90 3.94 -2.86
CA LEU A 10 -5.63 5.06 -2.27
C LEU A 10 -6.40 4.50 -1.05
N LEU A 11 -5.81 4.67 0.13
CA LEU A 11 -6.40 4.21 1.37
C LEU A 11 -7.52 5.16 1.82
N PRO A 12 -8.56 4.66 2.51
CA PRO A 12 -9.60 5.50 3.09
C PRO A 12 -9.05 6.31 4.27
N ASP A 13 -9.69 7.44 4.58
CA ASP A 13 -9.21 8.40 5.59
C ASP A 13 -8.95 7.76 6.96
N PHE A 14 -9.85 6.90 7.45
CA PHE A 14 -9.65 6.21 8.74
C PHE A 14 -8.38 5.34 8.79
N ALA A 15 -7.94 4.83 7.63
CA ALA A 15 -6.72 4.05 7.53
C ALA A 15 -5.49 4.98 7.49
N LEU A 16 -5.63 6.19 6.96
CA LEU A 16 -4.59 7.22 7.05
C LEU A 16 -4.43 7.70 8.50
N ASP A 17 -5.51 7.91 9.25
CA ASP A 17 -5.45 8.24 10.68
C ASP A 17 -4.64 7.18 11.45
N SER A 18 -4.98 5.91 11.23
CA SER A 18 -4.27 4.78 11.84
C SER A 18 -2.80 4.74 11.41
N ALA A 19 -2.50 5.02 10.13
CA ALA A 19 -1.14 5.05 9.62
C ALA A 19 -0.29 6.15 10.26
N VAL A 20 -0.85 7.35 10.44
CA VAL A 20 -0.18 8.48 11.11
C VAL A 20 0.12 8.14 12.57
N GLU A 21 -0.85 7.59 13.30
CA GLU A 21 -0.64 7.16 14.68
C GLU A 21 0.46 6.10 14.79
N MET A 22 0.43 5.09 13.91
CA MET A 22 1.47 4.05 13.86
C MET A 22 2.84 4.61 13.49
N PHE A 23 2.89 5.60 12.60
CA PHE A 23 4.13 6.23 12.16
C PHE A 23 4.89 6.80 13.36
N SER A 24 4.20 7.59 14.19
CA SER A 24 4.74 8.19 15.40
C SER A 24 5.10 7.15 16.46
N ASN A 25 4.20 6.20 16.74
CA ASN A 25 4.38 5.24 17.83
C ASN A 25 5.49 4.21 17.58
N GLN A 26 5.79 3.89 16.32
CA GLN A 26 6.78 2.87 15.96
C GLN A 26 8.10 3.44 15.44
N ASN A 27 8.35 4.75 15.61
CA ASN A 27 9.60 5.43 15.25
C ASN A 27 10.02 5.25 13.77
N TYR A 28 9.04 5.25 12.86
CA TYR A 28 9.35 5.36 11.44
C TYR A 28 10.01 6.71 11.14
N LYS A 29 10.83 6.76 10.09
CA LYS A 29 11.58 7.95 9.67
C LYS A 29 11.12 8.49 8.33
N LEU A 30 10.52 7.64 7.50
CA LEU A 30 10.07 7.98 6.17
C LEU A 30 8.80 7.21 5.82
N LEU A 31 7.80 7.93 5.32
CA LEU A 31 6.56 7.41 4.78
C LEU A 31 6.62 7.52 3.25
N LEU A 32 6.43 6.41 2.56
CA LEU A 32 6.36 6.36 1.11
C LEU A 32 4.93 6.04 0.71
N THR A 33 4.33 6.86 -0.16
CA THR A 33 3.05 6.53 -0.78
C THR A 33 3.30 5.95 -2.17
N THR A 34 2.63 4.85 -2.50
CA THR A 34 2.72 4.20 -3.81
C THR A 34 1.35 4.04 -4.44
N GLY A 35 1.31 3.97 -5.77
CA GLY A 35 0.07 3.78 -6.51
C GLY A 35 0.11 4.44 -7.88
N GLY A 36 -0.60 3.85 -8.83
CA GLY A 36 -0.70 4.36 -10.21
C GLY A 36 -1.85 5.35 -10.40
N ALA A 37 -2.30 5.49 -11.65
CA ALA A 37 -3.43 6.32 -12.02
C ALA A 37 -4.68 6.03 -11.17
N LEU A 38 -5.40 7.09 -10.81
CA LEU A 38 -6.67 6.97 -10.10
C LEU A 38 -7.67 6.16 -10.93
N PRO A 39 -8.29 5.11 -10.37
CA PRO A 39 -9.24 4.28 -11.10
C PRO A 39 -10.54 5.01 -11.44
N THR A 40 -10.96 5.93 -10.57
CA THR A 40 -12.22 6.67 -10.66
C THR A 40 -12.02 8.10 -10.13
N GLY A 41 -12.86 9.03 -10.59
CA GLY A 41 -12.84 10.42 -10.11
C GLY A 41 -11.70 11.29 -10.65
N SER A 42 -10.87 10.80 -11.57
CA SER A 42 -9.71 11.53 -12.12
C SER A 42 -10.06 12.82 -12.88
N TYR A 43 -11.28 12.95 -13.41
CA TYR A 43 -11.77 14.19 -14.04
C TYR A 43 -12.20 15.26 -13.04
N LEU A 44 -12.52 14.89 -11.80
CA LEU A 44 -12.96 15.80 -10.73
C LEU A 44 -11.85 16.06 -9.70
N SER A 45 -10.92 15.12 -9.57
CA SER A 45 -9.79 15.20 -8.67
C SER A 45 -8.71 16.13 -9.22
N ASN A 46 -8.13 16.96 -8.35
CA ASN A 46 -6.92 17.74 -8.66
C ASN A 46 -5.67 16.86 -8.83
N TYR A 47 -5.73 15.60 -8.39
CA TYR A 47 -4.66 14.62 -8.51
C TYR A 47 -5.08 13.53 -9.48
N LYS A 48 -4.15 13.07 -10.32
CA LYS A 48 -4.40 11.97 -11.27
C LYS A 48 -3.79 10.64 -10.82
N ILE A 49 -2.88 10.69 -9.84
CA ILE A 49 -2.10 9.55 -9.36
C ILE A 49 -2.44 9.30 -7.89
N SER A 50 -2.67 8.04 -7.53
CA SER A 50 -3.10 7.64 -6.18
C SER A 50 -2.03 7.96 -5.12
N ALA A 51 -0.75 7.74 -5.45
CA ALA A 51 0.38 8.04 -4.56
C ALA A 51 0.42 9.53 -4.17
N GLU A 52 0.27 10.42 -5.16
CA GLU A 52 0.24 11.86 -4.95
C GLU A 52 -1.01 12.29 -4.18
N ALA A 53 -2.17 11.71 -4.49
CA ALA A 53 -3.40 11.99 -3.77
C ALA A 53 -3.24 11.65 -2.27
N MET A 54 -2.71 10.47 -1.93
CA MET A 54 -2.46 10.11 -0.53
C MET A 54 -1.43 11.01 0.15
N GLU A 55 -0.31 11.32 -0.53
CA GLU A 55 0.71 12.22 0.03
C GLU A 55 0.10 13.58 0.40
N ASN A 56 -0.71 14.14 -0.50
CA ASN A 56 -1.33 15.43 -0.30
C ASN A 56 -2.45 15.38 0.75
N THR A 57 -3.19 14.28 0.85
CA THR A 57 -4.13 14.07 1.95
C THR A 57 -3.39 14.04 3.29
N LEU A 58 -2.30 13.28 3.43
CA LEU A 58 -1.50 13.23 4.65
C LEU A 58 -0.92 14.60 5.02
N LYS A 59 -0.39 15.34 4.05
CA LYS A 59 0.07 16.74 4.26
C LYS A 59 -1.05 17.63 4.78
N LYS A 60 -2.27 17.51 4.23
CA LYS A 60 -3.45 18.26 4.70
C LYS A 60 -3.90 17.85 6.11
N MET A 61 -3.66 16.60 6.50
CA MET A 61 -3.89 16.12 7.87
C MET A 61 -2.81 16.61 8.87
N GLY A 62 -1.79 17.34 8.40
CA GLY A 62 -0.72 17.87 9.23
C GLY A 62 0.53 17.00 9.32
N PHE A 63 0.66 15.97 8.46
CA PHE A 63 1.87 15.15 8.40
C PHE A 63 3.07 15.95 7.86
N ASP A 64 4.25 15.74 8.44
CA ASP A 64 5.47 16.46 8.07
C ASP A 64 5.86 16.18 6.60
N SER A 65 5.95 17.25 5.80
CA SER A 65 6.28 17.18 4.38
C SER A 65 7.71 16.69 4.12
N LEU A 66 8.61 16.78 5.10
CA LEU A 66 9.98 16.28 5.02
C LEU A 66 10.09 14.77 5.27
N GLN A 67 9.04 14.16 5.85
CA GLN A 67 9.02 12.74 6.20
C GLN A 67 8.16 11.91 5.25
N ILE A 68 7.65 12.50 4.16
CA ILE A 68 6.79 11.83 3.20
C ILE A 68 7.27 12.03 1.77
N VAL A 69 7.25 10.96 0.98
CA VAL A 69 7.58 11.02 -0.45
C VAL A 69 6.57 10.19 -1.24
N SER A 70 6.01 10.78 -2.29
CA SER A 70 5.21 10.05 -3.28
C SER A 70 6.11 9.31 -4.27
N VAL A 71 5.81 8.04 -4.49
CA VAL A 71 6.45 7.17 -5.48
C VAL A 71 5.38 6.65 -6.45
N PRO A 72 5.10 7.39 -7.53
CA PRO A 72 4.11 7.00 -8.53
C PRO A 72 4.40 5.61 -9.13
N GLY A 73 3.38 4.75 -9.13
CA GLY A 73 3.44 3.46 -9.81
C GLY A 73 3.42 3.65 -11.33
N ILE A 74 4.13 2.79 -12.06
CA ILE A 74 4.06 2.78 -13.53
C ILE A 74 2.68 2.26 -13.93
N ASN A 75 2.01 2.91 -14.90
CA ASN A 75 0.73 2.43 -15.39
C ASN A 75 0.91 1.02 -16.00
N SER A 76 0.24 0.04 -15.39
CA SER A 76 0.27 -1.36 -15.84
C SER A 76 -1.16 -1.88 -15.91
N LEU A 77 -1.48 -2.51 -17.03
CA LEU A 77 -2.75 -3.22 -17.23
C LEU A 77 -2.77 -4.59 -16.54
N GLN A 78 -1.60 -5.11 -16.13
CA GLN A 78 -1.48 -6.47 -15.59
C GLN A 78 -1.64 -6.52 -14.07
N ASN A 79 -0.79 -5.81 -13.31
CA ASN A 79 -0.88 -5.78 -11.86
C ASN A 79 -0.36 -4.46 -11.27
N ARG A 80 -1.30 -3.62 -10.85
CA ARG A 80 -1.01 -2.27 -10.32
C ARG A 80 -0.15 -2.31 -9.05
N THR A 81 -0.42 -3.23 -8.13
CA THR A 81 0.34 -3.40 -6.87
C THR A 81 1.77 -3.86 -7.14
N TYR A 82 1.97 -4.81 -8.07
CA TYR A 82 3.33 -5.21 -8.47
C TYR A 82 4.08 -4.06 -9.16
N SER A 83 3.39 -3.26 -9.96
CA SER A 83 3.98 -2.07 -10.57
C SER A 83 4.40 -1.01 -9.54
N SER A 84 3.57 -0.77 -8.51
CA SER A 84 3.94 0.05 -7.34
C SER A 84 5.24 -0.46 -6.70
N ALA A 85 5.33 -1.78 -6.49
CA ALA A 85 6.51 -2.40 -5.88
C ALA A 85 7.78 -2.22 -6.72
N GLN A 86 7.69 -2.33 -8.05
CA GLN A 86 8.83 -2.09 -8.95
C GLN A 86 9.26 -0.61 -8.96
N ALA A 87 8.29 0.31 -8.97
CA ALA A 87 8.58 1.74 -8.88
C ALA A 87 9.27 2.06 -7.54
N LEU A 88 8.79 1.48 -6.45
CA LEU A 88 9.41 1.59 -5.13
C LEU A 88 10.83 1.03 -5.12
N LYS A 89 11.07 -0.15 -5.71
CA LYS A 89 12.43 -0.72 -5.82
C LYS A 89 13.38 0.26 -6.51
N LYS A 90 12.97 0.82 -7.65
CA LYS A 90 13.77 1.81 -8.40
C LYS A 90 14.08 3.02 -7.52
N TRP A 91 13.08 3.55 -6.82
CA TRP A 91 13.26 4.69 -5.93
C TRP A 91 14.21 4.38 -4.76
N LEU A 92 14.09 3.21 -4.13
CA LEU A 92 14.96 2.78 -3.02
C LEU A 92 16.43 2.62 -3.45
N VAL A 93 16.66 2.14 -4.68
CA VAL A 93 18.02 2.02 -5.25
C VAL A 93 18.60 3.39 -5.57
N ILE A 94 17.82 4.28 -6.20
CA ILE A 94 18.27 5.62 -6.61
C ILE A 94 18.52 6.53 -5.41
N SER A 95 17.68 6.46 -4.38
CA SER A 95 17.83 7.23 -3.14
C SER A 95 19.07 6.83 -2.31
N THR A 96 19.85 5.84 -2.76
CA THR A 96 21.01 5.27 -2.05
C THR A 96 20.68 4.82 -0.63
N THR A 97 19.41 4.50 -0.38
CA THR A 97 18.95 4.11 0.94
C THR A 97 19.53 2.73 1.28
N THR A 98 20.27 2.62 2.38
CA THR A 98 20.82 1.33 2.87
C THR A 98 19.76 0.45 3.53
N ILE A 99 18.58 1.01 3.80
CA ILE A 99 17.45 0.31 4.41
C ILE A 99 16.92 -0.74 3.43
N ARG A 100 16.93 -1.99 3.89
CA ARG A 100 16.40 -3.15 3.18
C ARG A 100 15.13 -3.73 3.80
N LYS A 101 14.66 -3.16 4.92
CA LYS A 101 13.42 -3.60 5.58
C LYS A 101 12.35 -2.52 5.44
N ILE A 102 11.19 -2.87 4.90
CA ILE A 102 10.04 -1.96 4.77
C ILE A 102 8.81 -2.58 5.43
N ASN A 103 7.90 -1.75 5.95
CA ASN A 103 6.59 -2.20 6.39
C ASN A 103 5.51 -1.66 5.46
N LEU A 104 4.84 -2.57 4.75
CA LEU A 104 3.68 -2.25 3.93
C LEU A 104 2.45 -2.11 4.81
N ILE A 105 1.72 -1.02 4.69
CA ILE A 105 0.42 -0.81 5.31
C ILE A 105 -0.64 -1.03 4.25
N SER A 106 -1.62 -1.87 4.55
CA SER A 106 -2.68 -2.21 3.62
C SER A 106 -3.94 -2.63 4.36
N MET A 107 -5.05 -2.76 3.63
CA MET A 107 -6.36 -3.02 4.20
C MET A 107 -6.65 -4.51 4.35
N GLY A 108 -7.14 -4.92 5.52
CA GLY A 108 -7.76 -6.21 5.79
C GLY A 108 -7.08 -7.42 5.13
N CYS A 109 -7.85 -8.26 4.46
CA CYS A 109 -7.33 -9.46 3.79
C CYS A 109 -6.46 -9.15 2.56
N HIS A 110 -6.64 -7.99 1.93
CA HIS A 110 -5.84 -7.55 0.78
C HIS A 110 -4.36 -7.42 1.14
N ALA A 111 -4.06 -7.09 2.40
CA ALA A 111 -2.72 -6.99 2.93
C ALA A 111 -1.83 -8.19 2.52
N ARG A 112 -2.29 -9.42 2.74
CA ARG A 112 -1.49 -10.63 2.45
C ARG A 112 -1.04 -10.70 0.99
N ARG A 113 -1.93 -10.35 0.04
CA ARG A 113 -1.61 -10.32 -1.38
C ARG A 113 -0.69 -9.15 -1.72
N GLY A 114 -0.93 -7.99 -1.14
CA GLY A 114 -0.05 -6.82 -1.23
C GLY A 114 1.39 -7.17 -0.84
N ARG A 115 1.59 -7.76 0.35
CA ARG A 115 2.91 -8.20 0.81
C ARG A 115 3.61 -9.13 -0.18
N LEU A 116 2.89 -10.12 -0.70
CA LEU A 116 3.45 -11.09 -1.63
C LEU A 116 3.92 -10.44 -2.93
N LEU A 117 3.13 -9.50 -3.48
CA LEU A 117 3.49 -8.77 -4.70
C LEU A 117 4.63 -7.79 -4.47
N PHE A 118 4.64 -7.11 -3.31
CA PHE A 118 5.76 -6.25 -2.93
C PHE A 118 7.05 -7.06 -2.75
N GLN A 119 6.99 -8.21 -2.08
CA GLN A 119 8.16 -9.09 -1.95
C GLN A 119 8.69 -9.53 -3.33
N LYS A 120 7.80 -9.94 -4.25
CA LYS A 120 8.18 -10.29 -5.62
C LYS A 120 8.79 -9.09 -6.38
N GLY A 121 8.23 -7.90 -6.22
CA GLY A 121 8.67 -6.69 -6.94
C GLY A 121 9.97 -6.09 -6.43
N LEU A 122 10.20 -6.11 -5.12
CA LEU A 122 11.45 -5.64 -4.52
C LEU A 122 12.57 -6.70 -4.68
N GLY A 123 12.22 -7.98 -4.67
CA GLY A 123 13.16 -9.10 -4.72
C GLY A 123 13.75 -9.43 -3.34
N ASP A 124 14.67 -10.38 -3.32
CA ASP A 124 15.18 -10.99 -2.08
C ASP A 124 16.13 -10.09 -1.29
N ASP A 125 16.63 -9.02 -1.89
CA ASP A 125 17.45 -8.01 -1.21
C ASP A 125 16.66 -7.23 -0.16
N PHE A 126 15.32 -7.28 -0.20
CA PHE A 126 14.45 -6.54 0.70
C PHE A 126 13.56 -7.48 1.53
N GLU A 127 13.37 -7.12 2.80
CA GLU A 127 12.40 -7.75 3.69
C GLU A 127 11.14 -6.90 3.75
N VAL A 128 10.02 -7.45 3.27
CA VAL A 128 8.71 -6.78 3.32
C VAL A 128 7.91 -7.28 4.51
N GLY A 129 7.76 -6.46 5.54
CA GLY A 129 6.78 -6.63 6.61
C GLY A 129 5.39 -6.15 6.18
N ILE A 130 4.37 -6.52 6.95
CA ILE A 130 3.01 -6.02 6.71
C ILE A 130 2.25 -5.70 7.98
N ILE A 131 1.49 -4.61 7.93
CA ILE A 131 0.48 -4.27 8.92
C ILE A 131 -0.86 -4.13 8.19
N ALA A 132 -1.84 -4.92 8.63
CA ALA A 132 -3.18 -4.93 8.07
C ALA A 132 -4.11 -4.08 8.92
N ILE A 133 -4.60 -2.97 8.38
CA ILE A 133 -5.64 -2.16 9.03
C ILE A 133 -7.00 -2.83 8.79
N PRO A 134 -7.79 -3.12 9.83
CA PRO A 134 -9.11 -3.71 9.68
C PRO A 134 -10.01 -2.86 8.77
N ASP A 135 -10.71 -3.51 7.84
CA ASP A 135 -11.73 -2.84 7.05
C ASP A 135 -12.94 -2.53 7.94
N GLN A 136 -13.30 -1.25 8.07
CA GLN A 136 -14.43 -0.81 8.89
C GLN A 136 -15.80 -1.03 8.22
N SER A 137 -15.84 -1.44 6.94
CA SER A 137 -17.09 -1.67 6.21
C SER A 137 -17.77 -3.01 6.52
N TYR A 138 -17.13 -3.89 7.30
CA TYR A 138 -17.71 -5.12 7.83
C TYR A 138 -16.96 -5.58 9.09
N LYS A 139 -17.55 -6.47 9.89
CA LYS A 139 -16.89 -7.07 11.05
C LYS A 139 -15.90 -8.15 10.61
N PRO A 140 -14.58 -8.02 10.82
CA PRO A 140 -13.59 -8.97 10.30
C PRO A 140 -13.74 -10.39 10.87
N ASP A 141 -14.17 -10.53 12.12
CA ASP A 141 -14.42 -11.80 12.80
C ASP A 141 -15.71 -12.50 12.35
N LYS A 142 -16.60 -11.77 11.66
CA LYS A 142 -17.90 -12.23 11.17
C LYS A 142 -18.14 -11.79 9.72
N TRP A 143 -17.08 -11.79 8.92
CA TRP A 143 -17.11 -11.24 7.56
C TRP A 143 -18.19 -11.85 6.66
N TRP A 144 -18.54 -13.12 6.89
CA TRP A 144 -19.58 -13.86 6.16
C TRP A 144 -21.01 -13.34 6.42
N GLN A 145 -21.23 -12.54 7.47
CA GLN A 145 -22.54 -11.98 7.78
C GLN A 145 -22.90 -10.76 6.93
N SER A 146 -21.99 -10.30 6.06
CA SER A 146 -22.21 -9.13 5.21
C SER A 146 -21.86 -9.43 3.75
N SER A 147 -22.64 -8.89 2.81
CA SER A 147 -22.33 -9.02 1.37
C SER A 147 -20.95 -8.45 1.03
N ARG A 148 -20.57 -7.33 1.67
CA ARG A 148 -19.26 -6.69 1.54
C ARG A 148 -18.13 -7.64 1.97
N GLY A 149 -18.20 -8.17 3.19
CA GLY A 149 -17.19 -9.06 3.74
C GLY A 149 -17.04 -10.35 2.93
N VAL A 150 -18.14 -10.97 2.52
CA VAL A 150 -18.12 -12.16 1.64
C VAL A 150 -17.39 -11.86 0.33
N ARG A 151 -17.79 -10.80 -0.38
CA ARG A 151 -17.17 -10.43 -1.67
C ARG A 151 -15.68 -10.13 -1.52
N VAL A 152 -15.31 -9.33 -0.51
CA VAL A 152 -13.92 -8.93 -0.29
C VAL A 152 -13.05 -10.14 0.03
N VAL A 153 -13.43 -10.97 1.02
CA VAL A 153 -12.62 -12.11 1.46
C VAL A 153 -12.52 -13.18 0.37
N MET A 154 -13.61 -13.50 -0.33
CA MET A 154 -13.59 -14.52 -1.40
C MET A 154 -12.76 -14.06 -2.60
N CYS A 155 -12.96 -12.82 -3.07
CA CYS A 155 -12.19 -12.28 -4.19
C CYS A 155 -10.69 -12.18 -3.85
N GLU A 156 -10.33 -11.73 -2.65
CA GLU A 156 -8.93 -11.69 -2.22
C GLU A 156 -8.34 -13.08 -2.03
N THR A 157 -9.12 -14.08 -1.61
CA THR A 157 -8.67 -15.47 -1.53
C THR A 157 -8.31 -16.00 -2.92
N ILE A 158 -9.20 -15.83 -3.90
CA ILE A 158 -8.97 -16.25 -5.29
C ILE A 158 -7.77 -15.50 -5.88
N ALA A 159 -7.72 -14.17 -5.70
CA ALA A 159 -6.63 -13.34 -6.20
C ALA A 159 -5.29 -13.70 -5.54
N TYR A 160 -5.28 -14.02 -4.24
CA TYR A 160 -4.07 -14.44 -3.54
C TYR A 160 -3.54 -15.76 -4.08
N LEU A 161 -4.42 -16.74 -4.29
CA LEU A 161 -4.05 -18.03 -4.90
C LEU A 161 -3.55 -17.85 -6.33
N TYR A 162 -4.21 -17.00 -7.12
CA TYR A 162 -3.75 -16.64 -8.46
C TYR A 162 -2.31 -16.10 -8.44
N VAL A 163 -2.03 -15.13 -7.58
CA VAL A 163 -0.69 -14.55 -7.45
C VAL A 163 0.34 -15.58 -6.97
N ARG A 164 -0.05 -16.45 -6.05
CA ARG A 164 0.88 -17.42 -5.47
C ARG A 164 1.23 -18.56 -6.41
N LEU A 165 0.28 -19.01 -7.23
CA LEU A 165 0.44 -20.20 -8.07
C LEU A 165 0.79 -19.88 -9.53
N PHE A 166 0.29 -18.77 -10.07
CA PHE A 166 0.36 -18.48 -11.51
C PHE A 166 1.11 -17.20 -11.86
N PHE A 167 1.24 -16.25 -10.92
CA PHE A 167 1.92 -14.99 -11.20
C PHE A 167 3.45 -15.15 -11.10
N GLN A 168 4.10 -15.13 -12.26
CA GLN A 168 5.53 -15.02 -12.41
C GLN A 168 5.88 -13.58 -12.87
N PRO A 169 6.71 -12.85 -12.10
CA PRO A 169 7.10 -11.47 -12.38
C PRO A 169 7.92 -11.29 -13.67
#